data_AF-A0A9E3R0V0-F1
#
_entry.id   AF-A0A9E3R0V0-F1
#
_cell.length_a   1.000
_cell.length_b   1.000
_cell.length_c   1.000
_cell.angle_alpha   90.00
_cell.angle_beta   90.00
_cell.angle_gamma   90.00
#
_symmetry.space_group_name_H-M   'P 1'
#
loop_
_entity.id
_entity.type
_entity.pdbx_description
1 polymer ?
#
loop_
_entity_poly.entity_id
_entity_poly.type
_entity_poly.pdbx_seq_one_letter_code
_entity_poly.pdbx_strand_id
1 'polypeptide(L)'
;VPALTPAPVVAAAPAPVAPSAPPALRRYGLIAVALVALVAVAVTARWALRSPADDARAQIEGGKAIEALTALDAALAQKGASPELVAVKGIALHRLDRHKDELQVVRDGLPATQPAALDPQLLAGLAEDFGRREEQAVRDVLHRLPKEQLAPALVALAKARASPAQWGAARYLDLEQQGQGVDLVSVYVEALRSDACAVRRTAAKRLGQLGDWRAAEPLATLVNTPRSSTPEKACGQDEATEAITKLKPPAR
;
A
#
# COMPACT_ATOMS: atom_id res chain seq x y z
N VAL A 1 105.42 5.70 28.02
CA VAL A 1 104.40 6.49 27.31
C VAL A 1 103.09 6.35 28.10
N PRO A 2 102.38 7.44 28.41
CA PRO A 2 101.60 7.58 29.65
C PRO A 2 100.16 7.08 29.56
N ALA A 3 99.58 6.80 30.73
CA ALA A 3 98.17 6.51 30.92
C ALA A 3 97.31 7.76 30.63
N LEU A 4 96.35 7.62 29.73
CA LEU A 4 95.31 8.62 29.45
C LEU A 4 94.06 8.28 30.30
N THR A 5 93.65 9.23 31.13
CA THR A 5 92.37 9.23 31.86
C THR A 5 91.19 9.42 30.89
N PRO A 6 90.04 8.76 31.08
CA PRO A 6 88.85 9.02 30.26
C PRO A 6 88.12 10.30 30.71
N ALA A 7 87.61 11.05 29.73
CA ALA A 7 86.74 12.21 29.93
C ALA A 7 85.31 11.79 30.37
N PRO A 8 84.55 12.65 31.07
CA PRO A 8 83.20 12.31 31.50
C PRO A 8 82.19 12.35 30.34
N VAL A 9 81.28 11.37 30.33
CA VAL A 9 80.14 11.29 29.42
C VAL A 9 79.06 12.27 29.88
N VAL A 10 78.71 13.24 29.04
CA VAL A 10 77.54 14.10 29.24
C VAL A 10 76.30 13.33 28.84
N ALA A 11 75.38 13.12 29.79
CA ALA A 11 74.10 12.46 29.54
C ALA A 11 73.19 13.33 28.65
N ALA A 12 72.70 12.74 27.56
CA ALA A 12 71.69 13.36 26.71
C ALA A 12 70.34 13.45 27.45
N ALA A 13 69.68 14.62 27.38
CA ALA A 13 68.35 14.81 27.94
C ALA A 13 67.30 13.97 27.18
N PRO A 14 66.30 13.39 27.87
CA PRO A 14 65.26 12.59 27.22
C PRO A 14 64.32 13.46 26.37
N ALA A 15 63.89 12.92 25.22
CA ALA A 15 62.95 13.56 24.31
C ALA A 15 61.56 13.79 24.96
N PRO A 16 60.81 14.84 24.56
CA PRO A 16 59.50 15.13 25.13
C PRO A 16 58.48 14.04 24.76
N VAL A 17 57.79 13.53 25.78
CA VAL A 17 56.65 12.61 25.64
C VAL A 17 55.48 13.37 25.04
N ALA A 18 54.94 12.90 23.91
CA ALA A 18 53.76 13.50 23.28
C ALA A 18 52.54 13.41 24.21
N PRO A 19 51.70 14.47 24.32
CA PRO A 19 50.54 14.45 25.20
C PRO A 19 49.49 13.45 24.70
N SER A 20 49.07 12.55 25.58
CA SER A 20 47.96 11.63 25.33
C SER A 20 46.64 12.40 25.18
N ALA A 21 45.84 12.07 24.18
CA ALA A 21 44.54 12.70 23.92
C ALA A 21 43.62 12.72 25.16
N PRO A 22 42.85 13.81 25.39
CA PRO A 22 42.04 13.98 26.59
C PRO A 22 40.96 12.89 26.72
N PRO A 23 40.64 12.45 27.95
CA PRO A 23 39.78 11.29 28.21
C PRO A 23 38.35 11.42 27.66
N ALA A 24 37.85 12.65 27.48
CA ALA A 24 36.53 12.91 26.92
C ALA A 24 36.40 12.46 25.46
N LEU A 25 37.39 12.73 24.60
CA LEU A 25 37.38 12.33 23.18
C LEU A 25 37.38 10.80 23.02
N ARG A 26 38.08 10.08 23.91
CA ARG A 26 38.05 8.61 23.96
C ARG A 26 36.68 8.07 24.36
N ARG A 27 35.97 8.71 25.31
CA ARG A 27 34.62 8.30 25.74
C ARG A 27 33.59 8.52 24.63
N TYR A 28 33.62 9.65 23.93
CA TYR A 28 32.74 9.88 22.77
C TYR A 28 33.03 8.93 21.62
N GLY A 29 34.31 8.59 21.36
CA GLY A 29 34.69 7.58 20.38
C GLY A 29 34.17 6.18 20.73
N LEU A 30 34.26 5.77 22.00
CA LEU A 30 33.74 4.47 22.46
C LEU A 30 32.20 4.40 22.37
N ILE A 31 31.50 5.48 22.73
CA ILE A 31 30.04 5.55 22.58
C ILE A 31 29.64 5.48 21.10
N ALA A 32 30.35 6.18 20.21
CA ALA A 32 30.08 6.13 18.77
C ALA A 32 30.30 4.73 18.18
N VAL A 33 31.39 4.05 18.56
CA VAL A 33 31.67 2.67 18.13
C VAL A 33 30.62 1.70 18.67
N ALA A 34 30.21 1.84 19.93
CA ALA A 34 29.17 1.02 20.52
C ALA A 34 27.81 1.22 19.80
N LEU A 35 27.45 2.46 19.46
CA LEU A 35 26.24 2.76 18.69
C LEU A 35 26.30 2.16 17.28
N VAL A 36 27.42 2.28 16.57
CA VAL A 36 27.60 1.68 15.24
C VAL A 36 27.51 0.15 15.30
N ALA A 37 28.14 -0.47 16.30
CA ALA A 37 28.05 -1.92 16.51
C ALA A 37 26.62 -2.37 16.83
N LEU A 38 25.89 -1.59 17.64
CA LEU A 38 24.50 -1.89 18.01
C LEU A 38 23.56 -1.74 16.81
N VAL A 39 23.76 -0.73 15.96
CA VAL A 39 23.07 -0.59 14.66
C VAL A 39 23.40 -1.76 13.75
N ALA A 40 24.67 -2.15 13.64
CA ALA A 40 25.07 -3.29 12.80
C ALA A 40 24.43 -4.60 13.28
N VAL A 41 24.40 -4.87 14.59
CA VAL A 41 23.70 -6.03 15.18
C VAL A 41 22.20 -5.96 14.95
N ALA A 42 21.58 -4.77 15.07
CA ALA A 42 20.17 -4.60 14.80
C ALA A 42 19.82 -4.85 13.31
N VAL A 43 20.68 -4.42 12.39
CA VAL A 43 20.53 -4.65 10.95
C VAL A 43 20.70 -6.14 10.61
N THR A 44 21.71 -6.81 11.15
CA THR A 44 21.93 -8.24 10.90
C THR A 44 20.83 -9.10 11.52
N ALA A 45 20.39 -8.78 12.74
CA ALA A 45 19.23 -9.44 13.35
C ALA A 45 17.96 -9.21 12.53
N ARG A 46 17.69 -7.98 12.09
CA ARG A 46 16.51 -7.68 11.25
C ARG A 46 16.54 -8.43 9.92
N TRP A 47 17.72 -8.64 9.33
CA TRP A 47 17.87 -9.44 8.12
C TRP A 47 17.65 -10.94 8.38
N ALA A 48 18.19 -11.47 9.49
CA ALA A 48 18.00 -12.87 9.89
C ALA A 48 16.56 -13.21 10.32
N LEU A 49 15.77 -12.21 10.73
CA LEU A 49 14.37 -12.37 11.13
C LEU A 49 13.35 -12.07 10.02
N ARG A 50 13.77 -11.68 8.81
CA ARG A 50 12.81 -11.41 7.72
C ARG A 50 12.18 -12.70 7.22
N SER A 51 10.85 -12.70 7.14
CA SER A 51 10.13 -13.82 6.54
C SER A 51 10.24 -13.75 5.01
N PRO A 52 10.13 -14.89 4.29
CA PRO A 52 10.06 -14.86 2.83
C PRO A 52 8.90 -14.01 2.30
N ALA A 53 7.83 -13.85 3.09
CA ALA A 53 6.73 -12.95 2.78
C ALA A 53 7.15 -11.47 2.83
N ASP A 54 7.94 -11.07 3.83
CA ASP A 54 8.46 -9.69 3.94
C ASP A 54 9.43 -9.35 2.81
N ASP A 55 10.30 -10.29 2.45
CA ASP A 55 11.23 -10.13 1.32
C ASP A 55 10.46 -10.01 0.00
N ALA A 56 9.43 -10.84 -0.20
CA ALA A 56 8.57 -10.76 -1.37
C ALA A 56 7.77 -9.44 -1.43
N ARG A 57 7.23 -8.95 -0.31
CA ARG A 57 6.57 -7.62 -0.25
C ARG A 57 7.54 -6.51 -0.67
N ALA A 58 8.76 -6.51 -0.14
CA ALA A 58 9.77 -5.52 -0.51
C ALA A 58 10.15 -5.60 -2.00
N GLN A 59 10.20 -6.80 -2.58
CA GLN A 59 10.41 -6.98 -4.01
C GLN A 59 9.24 -6.45 -4.84
N ILE A 60 7.99 -6.72 -4.45
CA ILE A 60 6.79 -6.20 -5.11
C ILE A 60 6.77 -4.67 -5.10
N GLU A 61 7.07 -4.05 -3.95
CA GLU A 61 7.18 -2.59 -3.82
C GLU A 61 8.32 -2.02 -4.68
N GLY A 62 9.42 -2.77 -4.83
CA GLY A 62 10.52 -2.45 -5.72
C GLY A 62 10.28 -2.75 -7.21
N GLY A 63 9.06 -3.11 -7.60
CA GLY A 63 8.69 -3.42 -9.00
C GLY A 63 9.16 -4.79 -9.50
N LYS A 64 9.62 -5.67 -8.62
CA LYS A 64 10.15 -7.01 -8.91
C LYS A 64 9.13 -8.09 -8.60
N ALA A 65 7.90 -7.92 -9.09
CA ALA A 65 6.78 -8.81 -8.78
C ALA A 65 6.97 -10.23 -9.35
N ILE A 66 7.70 -10.39 -10.45
CA ILE A 66 7.99 -11.70 -11.05
C ILE A 66 8.97 -12.48 -10.17
N GLU A 67 10.04 -11.84 -9.71
CA GLU A 67 11.02 -12.42 -8.80
C GLU A 67 10.38 -12.77 -7.45
N ALA A 68 9.53 -11.88 -6.94
CA ALA A 68 8.73 -12.12 -5.74
C ALA A 68 7.85 -13.37 -5.89
N LEU A 69 7.11 -13.47 -7.00
CA LEU A 69 6.27 -14.62 -7.28
C LEU A 69 7.08 -15.93 -7.33
N THR A 70 8.23 -15.90 -7.99
CA THR A 70 9.14 -17.05 -8.09
C THR A 70 9.64 -17.49 -6.71
N ALA A 71 10.04 -16.54 -5.86
CA ALA A 71 10.49 -16.82 -4.50
C ALA A 71 9.36 -17.36 -3.60
N LEU A 72 8.14 -16.82 -3.76
CA LEU A 72 6.96 -17.27 -3.03
C LEU A 72 6.59 -18.70 -3.41
N ASP A 73 6.62 -19.05 -4.70
CA ASP A 73 6.36 -20.42 -5.17
C ASP A 73 7.37 -21.41 -4.59
N ALA A 74 8.66 -21.06 -4.59
CA ALA A 74 9.70 -21.87 -3.98
C ALA A 74 9.51 -22.02 -2.45
N ALA A 75 9.12 -20.95 -1.76
CA ALA A 75 8.88 -20.96 -0.32
C ALA A 75 7.65 -21.81 0.05
N LEU A 76 6.55 -21.70 -0.71
CA LEU A 76 5.34 -22.49 -0.55
C LEU A 76 5.60 -23.98 -0.78
N ALA A 77 6.43 -24.33 -1.77
CA ALA A 77 6.81 -25.71 -2.03
C ALA A 77 7.62 -26.35 -0.89
N GLN A 78 8.45 -25.55 -0.20
CA GLN A 78 9.32 -26.05 0.89
C GLN A 78 8.62 -26.07 2.25
N LYS A 79 7.88 -25.00 2.58
CA LYS A 79 7.33 -24.76 3.93
C LYS A 79 5.84 -25.09 4.05
N GLY A 80 5.19 -25.44 2.95
CA GLY A 80 3.74 -25.66 2.89
C GLY A 80 2.93 -24.35 2.83
N ALA A 81 1.62 -24.49 2.71
CA ALA A 81 0.69 -23.36 2.55
C ALA A 81 0.55 -22.54 3.85
N SER A 82 1.45 -21.58 4.06
CA SER A 82 1.25 -20.56 5.10
C SER A 82 0.26 -19.49 4.59
N PRO A 83 -0.73 -19.06 5.38
CA PRO A 83 -1.69 -18.03 4.98
C PRO A 83 -1.03 -16.73 4.50
N GLU A 84 0.08 -16.34 5.13
CA GLU A 84 0.80 -15.13 4.77
C GLU A 84 1.48 -15.23 3.40
N LEU A 85 2.21 -16.31 3.11
CA LEU A 85 2.78 -16.53 1.77
C LEU A 85 1.71 -16.59 0.68
N VAL A 86 0.54 -17.16 0.97
CA VAL A 86 -0.59 -17.19 0.03
C VAL A 86 -1.13 -15.79 -0.22
N ALA A 87 -1.32 -14.98 0.83
CA ALA A 87 -1.76 -13.59 0.70
C ALA A 87 -0.78 -12.75 -0.14
N VAL A 88 0.52 -12.84 0.14
CA VAL A 88 1.56 -12.12 -0.62
C VAL A 88 1.68 -12.64 -2.04
N LYS A 89 1.44 -13.93 -2.29
CA LYS A 89 1.33 -14.48 -3.65
C LYS A 89 0.13 -13.90 -4.41
N GLY A 90 -1.03 -13.75 -3.76
CA GLY A 90 -2.17 -13.04 -4.32
C GLY A 90 -1.82 -11.61 -4.74
N ILE A 91 -1.15 -10.87 -3.84
CA ILE A 91 -0.68 -9.49 -4.12
C ILE A 91 0.28 -9.45 -5.31
N ALA A 92 1.24 -10.39 -5.38
CA ALA A 92 2.17 -10.47 -6.52
C ALA A 92 1.43 -10.73 -7.84
N LEU A 93 0.45 -11.65 -7.85
CA LEU A 93 -0.35 -11.96 -9.02
C LEU A 93 -1.20 -10.77 -9.47
N HIS A 94 -1.79 -10.03 -8.53
CA HIS A 94 -2.51 -8.78 -8.82
C HIS A 94 -1.62 -7.77 -9.55
N ARG A 95 -0.40 -7.56 -9.05
CA ARG A 95 0.59 -6.62 -9.64
C ARG A 95 1.09 -7.04 -11.02
N LEU A 96 0.87 -8.29 -11.40
CA LEU A 96 1.18 -8.84 -12.72
C LEU A 96 -0.06 -8.91 -13.63
N ASP A 97 -1.17 -8.28 -13.23
CA ASP A 97 -2.48 -8.33 -13.92
C ASP A 97 -3.01 -9.77 -14.10
N ARG A 98 -2.58 -10.70 -13.24
CA ARG A 98 -3.02 -12.11 -13.24
C ARG A 98 -4.23 -12.32 -12.32
N HIS A 99 -5.25 -11.47 -12.47
CA HIS A 99 -6.43 -11.42 -11.59
C HIS A 99 -7.13 -12.78 -11.41
N LYS A 100 -7.23 -13.60 -12.46
CA LYS A 100 -7.84 -14.94 -12.36
C LYS A 100 -7.06 -15.86 -11.43
N ASP A 101 -5.73 -15.84 -11.55
CA ASP A 101 -4.85 -16.67 -10.73
C ASP A 101 -4.81 -16.15 -9.29
N GLU A 102 -4.82 -14.83 -9.10
CA GLU A 102 -4.97 -14.19 -7.78
C GLU A 102 -6.23 -14.72 -7.06
N LEU A 103 -7.39 -14.60 -7.70
CA LEU A 103 -8.67 -15.01 -7.09
C LEU A 103 -8.68 -16.51 -6.79
N GLN A 104 -8.10 -17.33 -7.67
CA GLN A 104 -7.97 -18.77 -7.44
C GLN A 104 -7.07 -19.06 -6.23
N VAL A 105 -5.89 -18.46 -6.16
CA VAL A 105 -4.93 -18.65 -5.06
C VAL A 105 -5.54 -18.20 -3.73
N VAL A 106 -6.20 -17.04 -3.69
CA VAL A 106 -6.85 -16.52 -2.49
C VAL A 106 -8.03 -17.41 -2.07
N ARG A 107 -8.83 -17.89 -3.03
CA ARG A 107 -9.97 -18.77 -2.71
C ARG A 107 -9.54 -20.11 -2.17
N ASP A 108 -8.55 -20.74 -2.80
CA ASP A 108 -8.22 -22.13 -2.54
C ASP A 108 -7.20 -22.26 -1.40
N GLY A 109 -6.31 -21.26 -1.22
CA GLY A 109 -5.20 -21.31 -0.28
C GLY A 109 -5.30 -20.43 0.96
N LEU A 110 -6.26 -19.50 1.03
CA LEU A 110 -6.35 -18.53 2.13
C LEU A 110 -7.69 -18.65 2.87
N PRO A 111 -7.73 -19.36 4.01
CA PRO A 111 -8.93 -19.46 4.82
C PRO A 111 -9.39 -18.07 5.30
N ALA A 112 -10.68 -17.77 5.13
CA ALA A 112 -11.24 -16.46 5.44
C ALA A 112 -11.11 -16.04 6.91
N THR A 113 -10.94 -17.01 7.82
CA THR A 113 -10.74 -16.75 9.26
C THR A 113 -9.32 -16.32 9.61
N GLN A 114 -8.36 -16.44 8.68
CA GLN A 114 -6.97 -16.08 8.93
C GLN A 114 -6.76 -14.58 8.82
N PRO A 115 -5.95 -13.96 9.69
CA PRO A 115 -5.66 -12.52 9.62
C PRO A 115 -5.08 -12.08 8.26
N ALA A 116 -4.30 -12.95 7.61
CA ALA A 116 -3.72 -12.69 6.30
C ALA A 116 -4.77 -12.49 5.19
N ALA A 117 -6.01 -12.98 5.37
CA ALA A 117 -7.12 -12.73 4.45
C ALA A 117 -7.60 -11.27 4.45
N LEU A 118 -7.23 -10.51 5.49
CA LEU A 118 -7.52 -9.09 5.65
C LEU A 118 -6.25 -8.23 5.49
N ASP A 119 -5.22 -8.75 4.82
CA ASP A 119 -4.02 -7.98 4.48
C ASP A 119 -4.42 -6.71 3.69
N PRO A 120 -3.97 -5.51 4.11
CA PRO A 120 -4.39 -4.26 3.46
C PRO A 120 -4.01 -4.16 1.98
N GLN A 121 -2.87 -4.71 1.56
CA GLN A 121 -2.46 -4.67 0.15
C GLN A 121 -3.29 -5.64 -0.68
N LEU A 122 -3.63 -6.81 -0.10
CA LEU A 122 -4.51 -7.77 -0.75
C LEU A 122 -5.92 -7.20 -0.92
N LEU A 123 -6.48 -6.63 0.16
CA LEU A 123 -7.81 -6.00 0.11
C LEU A 123 -7.84 -4.81 -0.87
N ALA A 124 -6.75 -4.05 -0.98
CA ALA A 124 -6.67 -2.97 -1.96
C ALA A 124 -6.73 -3.48 -3.41
N GLY A 125 -6.04 -4.57 -3.73
CA GLY A 125 -6.09 -5.20 -5.06
C GLY A 125 -7.47 -5.77 -5.39
N LEU A 126 -8.05 -6.53 -4.46
CA LEU A 126 -9.42 -7.05 -4.60
C LEU A 126 -10.46 -5.92 -4.74
N ALA A 127 -10.32 -4.84 -3.97
CA ALA A 127 -11.19 -3.68 -4.09
C ALA A 127 -11.04 -3.03 -5.47
N GLU A 128 -9.82 -2.82 -5.96
CA GLU A 128 -9.57 -2.27 -7.29
C GLU A 128 -10.24 -3.11 -8.39
N ASP A 129 -10.08 -4.43 -8.36
CA ASP A 129 -10.68 -5.33 -9.35
C ASP A 129 -12.21 -5.31 -9.29
N PHE A 130 -12.77 -5.28 -8.08
CA PHE A 130 -14.21 -5.09 -7.90
C PHE A 130 -14.67 -3.75 -8.47
N GLY A 131 -13.95 -2.65 -8.24
CA GLY A 131 -14.30 -1.32 -8.73
C GLY A 131 -14.26 -1.18 -10.26
N ARG A 132 -13.44 -1.98 -10.95
CA ARG A 132 -13.31 -1.94 -12.43
C ARG A 132 -14.51 -2.55 -13.15
N ARG A 133 -15.02 -3.68 -12.65
CA ARG A 133 -16.02 -4.51 -13.37
C ARG A 133 -17.19 -5.03 -12.53
N GLU A 134 -17.18 -4.76 -11.22
CA GLU A 134 -18.12 -5.34 -10.26
C GLU A 134 -18.19 -6.88 -10.40
N GLU A 135 -17.04 -7.51 -10.65
CA GLU A 135 -16.96 -8.93 -11.00
C GLU A 135 -17.45 -9.82 -9.84
N GLN A 136 -18.38 -10.73 -10.15
CA GLN A 136 -18.99 -11.61 -9.16
C GLN A 136 -17.95 -12.48 -8.44
N ALA A 137 -16.92 -12.96 -9.13
CA ALA A 137 -15.87 -13.77 -8.52
C ALA A 137 -15.11 -13.02 -7.42
N VAL A 138 -14.85 -11.72 -7.61
CA VAL A 138 -14.23 -10.86 -6.60
C VAL A 138 -15.19 -10.63 -5.44
N ARG A 139 -16.47 -10.38 -5.75
CA ARG A 139 -17.52 -10.23 -4.74
C ARG A 139 -17.65 -11.47 -3.86
N ASP A 140 -17.63 -12.66 -4.45
CA ASP A 140 -17.68 -13.95 -3.74
C ASP A 140 -16.46 -14.14 -2.84
N VAL A 141 -15.29 -13.63 -3.23
CA VAL A 141 -14.10 -13.63 -2.37
C VAL A 141 -14.29 -12.74 -1.16
N LEU A 142 -14.74 -11.50 -1.37
CA LEU A 142 -15.00 -10.56 -0.29
C LEU A 142 -16.12 -11.05 0.65
N HIS A 143 -17.19 -11.67 0.12
CA HIS A 143 -18.29 -12.21 0.91
C HIS A 143 -17.91 -13.38 1.82
N ARG A 144 -16.83 -14.11 1.51
CA ARG A 144 -16.32 -15.17 2.38
C ARG A 144 -15.63 -14.62 3.63
N LEU A 145 -15.18 -13.37 3.61
CA LEU A 145 -14.45 -12.76 4.72
C LEU A 145 -15.39 -12.37 5.88
N PRO A 146 -14.92 -12.40 7.15
CA PRO A 146 -15.72 -11.99 8.30
C PRO A 146 -16.14 -10.53 8.17
N LYS A 147 -17.46 -10.28 8.06
CA LYS A 147 -18.01 -8.95 7.78
C LYS A 147 -17.65 -7.92 8.85
N GLU A 148 -17.56 -8.37 10.10
CA GLU A 148 -17.22 -7.55 11.27
C GLU A 148 -15.83 -6.94 11.16
N GLN A 149 -14.92 -7.58 10.44
CA GLN A 149 -13.54 -7.14 10.24
C GLN A 149 -13.34 -6.53 8.85
N LEU A 150 -14.02 -7.07 7.84
CA LEU A 150 -13.96 -6.57 6.46
C LEU A 150 -14.50 -5.15 6.34
N ALA A 151 -15.68 -4.86 6.91
CA ALA A 151 -16.31 -3.56 6.73
C ALA A 151 -15.44 -2.40 7.28
N PRO A 152 -14.88 -2.46 8.51
CA PRO A 152 -13.94 -1.43 8.97
C PRO A 152 -12.71 -1.27 8.09
N ALA A 153 -12.14 -2.38 7.58
CA ALA A 153 -10.98 -2.34 6.70
C ALA A 153 -11.30 -1.64 5.36
N LEU A 154 -12.43 -1.96 4.75
CA LEU A 154 -12.88 -1.30 3.52
C LEU A 154 -13.30 0.15 3.77
N VAL A 155 -13.85 0.49 4.94
CA VAL A 155 -14.16 1.88 5.30
C VAL A 155 -12.87 2.70 5.42
N ALA A 156 -11.82 2.14 6.04
CA ALA A 156 -10.52 2.79 6.10
C ALA A 156 -9.93 3.01 4.69
N LEU A 157 -10.03 2.00 3.82
CA LEU A 157 -9.58 2.09 2.44
C LEU A 157 -10.41 3.11 1.62
N ALA A 158 -11.72 3.15 1.80
CA ALA A 158 -12.63 4.10 1.15
C ALA A 158 -12.39 5.56 1.56
N LYS A 159 -11.80 5.79 2.75
CA LYS A 159 -11.38 7.11 3.25
C LYS A 159 -9.96 7.50 2.85
N ALA A 160 -9.20 6.59 2.25
CA ALA A 160 -7.86 6.87 1.78
C ALA A 160 -7.87 7.88 0.63
N ARG A 161 -6.67 8.25 0.15
CA ARG A 161 -6.54 9.08 -1.04
C ARG A 161 -7.27 8.42 -2.23
N ALA A 162 -7.90 9.25 -3.05
CA ALA A 162 -8.54 8.83 -4.29
C ALA A 162 -7.62 7.92 -5.11
N SER A 163 -8.10 6.71 -5.37
CA SER A 163 -7.37 5.63 -6.06
C SER A 163 -8.38 4.58 -6.56
N PRO A 164 -8.00 3.71 -7.51
CA PRO A 164 -8.87 2.61 -7.94
C PRO A 164 -9.33 1.70 -6.78
N ALA A 165 -8.44 1.41 -5.82
CA ALA A 165 -8.75 0.66 -4.62
C ALA A 165 -9.75 1.39 -3.71
N GLN A 166 -9.56 2.70 -3.50
CA GLN A 166 -10.49 3.54 -2.73
C GLN A 166 -11.89 3.56 -3.37
N TRP A 167 -11.97 3.75 -4.69
CA TRP A 167 -13.20 3.68 -5.47
C TRP A 167 -13.90 2.34 -5.30
N GLY A 168 -13.16 1.24 -5.50
CA GLY A 168 -13.70 -0.10 -5.42
C GLY A 168 -14.19 -0.49 -4.03
N ALA A 169 -13.47 -0.07 -2.98
CA ALA A 169 -13.88 -0.27 -1.59
C ALA A 169 -15.18 0.48 -1.28
N ALA A 170 -15.27 1.77 -1.65
CA ALA A 170 -16.48 2.54 -1.49
C ALA A 170 -17.65 1.94 -2.30
N ARG A 171 -17.37 1.46 -3.52
CA ARG A 171 -18.38 0.86 -4.38
C ARG A 171 -18.93 -0.44 -3.81
N TYR A 172 -18.07 -1.28 -3.26
CA TYR A 172 -18.48 -2.50 -2.57
C TYR A 172 -19.35 -2.17 -1.37
N LEU A 173 -18.89 -1.28 -0.49
CA LEU A 173 -19.64 -0.88 0.71
C LEU A 173 -21.00 -0.26 0.37
N ASP A 174 -21.09 0.54 -0.69
CA ASP A 174 -22.34 1.12 -1.15
C ASP A 174 -23.34 0.06 -1.63
N LEU A 175 -22.88 -0.90 -2.44
CA LEU A 175 -23.70 -2.01 -2.93
C LEU A 175 -24.16 -2.96 -1.82
N GLU A 176 -23.32 -3.19 -0.82
CA GLU A 176 -23.64 -4.03 0.35
C GLU A 176 -24.43 -3.27 1.43
N GLN A 177 -24.74 -1.98 1.22
CA GLN A 177 -25.39 -1.10 2.20
C GLN A 177 -24.61 -0.97 3.53
N GLN A 178 -23.28 -1.10 3.44
CA GLN A 178 -22.32 -0.99 4.54
C GLN A 178 -21.50 0.30 4.48
N GLY A 179 -21.89 1.29 3.66
CA GLY A 179 -21.21 2.59 3.52
C GLY A 179 -21.30 3.52 4.74
N GLN A 180 -21.71 3.03 5.92
CA GLN A 180 -21.82 3.84 7.12
C GLN A 180 -20.44 4.41 7.50
N GLY A 181 -20.38 5.72 7.69
CA GLY A 181 -19.13 6.42 8.01
C GLY A 181 -18.25 6.76 6.81
N VAL A 182 -18.65 6.46 5.57
CA VAL A 182 -18.01 6.94 4.34
C VAL A 182 -18.85 8.07 3.75
N ASP A 183 -18.24 9.20 3.40
CA ASP A 183 -18.92 10.24 2.62
C ASP A 183 -19.01 9.80 1.15
N LEU A 184 -19.99 8.94 0.85
CA LEU A 184 -20.20 8.39 -0.48
C LEU A 184 -20.33 9.49 -1.54
N VAL A 185 -20.98 10.61 -1.21
CA VAL A 185 -21.14 11.73 -2.15
C VAL A 185 -19.78 12.29 -2.53
N SER A 186 -18.89 12.53 -1.57
CA SER A 186 -17.53 12.99 -1.88
C SER A 186 -16.74 11.98 -2.72
N VAL A 187 -16.86 10.68 -2.43
CA VAL A 187 -16.20 9.63 -3.22
C VAL A 187 -16.71 9.62 -4.65
N TYR A 188 -18.02 9.63 -4.85
CA TYR A 188 -18.61 9.60 -6.19
C TYR A 188 -18.36 10.90 -6.96
N VAL A 189 -18.33 12.05 -6.29
CA VAL A 189 -17.93 13.34 -6.90
C VAL A 189 -16.50 13.27 -7.43
N GLU A 190 -15.56 12.72 -6.65
CA GLU A 190 -14.18 12.55 -7.10
C GLU A 190 -14.11 11.59 -8.29
N ALA A 191 -14.88 10.51 -8.27
CA ALA A 191 -14.94 9.52 -9.35
C ALA A 191 -15.46 10.08 -10.69
N LEU A 192 -16.17 11.22 -10.70
CA LEU A 192 -16.55 11.91 -11.95
C LEU A 192 -15.32 12.42 -12.73
N ARG A 193 -14.15 12.54 -12.07
CA ARG A 193 -12.88 12.96 -12.69
C ARG A 193 -12.05 11.81 -13.23
N SER A 194 -12.49 10.56 -13.05
CA SER A 194 -11.78 9.38 -13.55
C SER A 194 -11.67 9.40 -15.07
N ASP A 195 -10.54 8.95 -15.63
CA ASP A 195 -10.36 8.79 -17.08
C ASP A 195 -11.25 7.67 -17.65
N ALA A 196 -11.63 6.69 -16.82
CA ALA A 196 -12.47 5.59 -17.23
C ALA A 196 -13.95 6.00 -17.32
N CYS A 197 -14.52 5.96 -18.52
CA CYS A 197 -15.92 6.31 -18.76
C CYS A 197 -16.91 5.44 -17.99
N ALA A 198 -16.58 4.16 -17.74
CA ALA A 198 -17.39 3.28 -16.90
C ALA A 198 -17.52 3.80 -15.46
N VAL A 199 -16.42 4.33 -14.88
CA VAL A 199 -16.40 4.92 -13.54
C VAL A 199 -17.24 6.19 -13.52
N ARG A 200 -17.06 7.11 -14.48
CA ARG A 200 -17.84 8.36 -14.56
C ARG A 200 -19.35 8.11 -14.67
N ARG A 201 -19.77 7.18 -15.54
CA ARG A 201 -21.19 6.81 -15.70
C ARG A 201 -21.78 6.25 -14.42
N THR A 202 -21.05 5.34 -13.76
CA THR A 202 -21.48 4.73 -12.49
C THR A 202 -21.61 5.77 -11.40
N ALA A 203 -20.63 6.67 -11.28
CA ALA A 203 -20.64 7.74 -10.31
C ALA A 203 -21.79 8.71 -10.53
N ALA A 204 -22.01 9.18 -11.76
CA ALA A 204 -23.11 10.07 -12.08
C ALA A 204 -24.48 9.45 -11.75
N LYS A 205 -24.72 8.20 -12.17
CA LYS A 205 -25.95 7.46 -11.83
C LYS A 205 -26.15 7.38 -10.32
N ARG A 206 -25.10 7.03 -9.57
CA ARG A 206 -25.20 6.85 -8.13
C ARG A 206 -25.44 8.16 -7.39
N LEU A 207 -24.79 9.26 -7.80
CA LEU A 207 -25.04 10.59 -7.24
C LEU A 207 -26.50 11.03 -7.41
N GLY A 208 -27.10 10.77 -8.58
CA GLY A 208 -28.52 11.02 -8.79
C GLY A 208 -29.43 10.21 -7.87
N GLN A 209 -29.07 8.96 -7.55
CA GLN A 209 -29.82 8.13 -6.60
C GLN A 209 -29.65 8.59 -5.15
N LEU A 210 -28.46 9.07 -4.78
CA LEU A 210 -28.22 9.66 -3.46
C LEU A 210 -29.01 10.97 -3.28
N GLY A 211 -29.17 11.74 -4.36
CA GLY A 211 -30.02 12.93 -4.39
C GLY A 211 -29.48 14.11 -3.56
N ASP A 212 -28.22 14.04 -3.10
CA ASP A 212 -27.56 15.09 -2.31
C ASP A 212 -27.16 16.26 -3.21
N TRP A 213 -27.60 17.47 -2.85
CA TRP A 213 -27.34 18.69 -3.61
C TRP A 213 -25.85 19.02 -3.77
N ARG A 214 -24.99 18.53 -2.88
CA ARG A 214 -23.52 18.72 -2.98
C ARG A 214 -22.96 18.21 -4.32
N ALA A 215 -23.67 17.31 -5.00
CA ALA A 215 -23.29 16.77 -6.30
C ALA A 215 -23.65 17.68 -7.50
N ALA A 216 -24.45 18.74 -7.30
CA ALA A 216 -25.02 19.52 -8.40
C ALA A 216 -23.97 20.18 -9.29
N GLU A 217 -23.00 20.89 -8.69
CA GLU A 217 -21.93 21.56 -9.45
C GLU A 217 -20.99 20.55 -10.12
N PRO A 218 -20.48 19.50 -9.44
CA PRO A 218 -19.64 18.49 -10.09
C PRO A 218 -20.32 17.79 -11.27
N LEU A 219 -21.61 17.47 -11.16
CA LEU A 219 -22.39 16.87 -12.24
C LEU A 219 -22.55 17.85 -13.41
N ALA A 220 -22.86 19.14 -13.13
CA ALA A 220 -22.96 20.16 -14.17
C ALA A 220 -21.63 20.36 -14.90
N THR A 221 -20.51 20.32 -14.17
CA THR A 221 -19.17 20.37 -14.76
C THR A 221 -18.93 19.18 -15.68
N LEU A 222 -19.30 17.95 -15.28
CA LEU A 222 -19.21 16.77 -16.15
C LEU A 222 -20.05 16.94 -17.43
N VAL A 223 -21.28 17.42 -17.34
CA VAL A 223 -22.17 17.65 -18.50
C VAL A 223 -21.51 18.56 -19.55
N ASN A 224 -20.74 19.55 -19.12
CA ASN A 224 -20.09 20.53 -20.00
C ASN A 224 -18.73 20.07 -20.56
N THR A 225 -18.24 18.88 -20.20
CA THR A 225 -16.99 18.35 -20.76
C THR A 225 -17.15 17.95 -22.23
N PRO A 226 -16.10 18.11 -23.06
CA PRO A 226 -16.14 17.69 -24.46
C PRO A 226 -16.53 16.23 -24.62
N ARG A 227 -17.39 15.94 -25.61
CA ARG A 227 -17.74 14.56 -25.96
C ARG A 227 -16.63 13.94 -26.80
N SER A 228 -16.39 12.64 -26.61
CA SER A 228 -15.53 11.86 -27.50
C SER A 228 -16.04 11.95 -28.93
N SER A 229 -15.13 12.01 -29.91
CA SER A 229 -15.45 11.97 -31.34
C SER A 229 -15.86 10.57 -31.83
N THR A 230 -15.75 9.55 -30.98
CA THR A 230 -16.21 8.19 -31.28
C THR A 230 -17.74 8.09 -31.14
N PRO A 231 -18.43 7.33 -32.01
CA PRO A 231 -19.90 7.20 -31.99
C PRO A 231 -20.48 6.57 -30.72
N GLU A 232 -19.66 5.86 -29.95
CA GLU A 232 -20.03 5.28 -28.66
C GLU A 232 -20.08 6.35 -27.56
N LYS A 233 -21.20 7.09 -27.56
CA LYS A 233 -21.98 7.67 -26.45
C LYS A 233 -21.22 8.27 -25.25
N ALA A 234 -21.68 9.45 -24.84
CA ALA A 234 -21.30 10.21 -23.64
C ALA A 234 -20.61 9.40 -22.53
N CYS A 235 -19.40 9.81 -22.15
CA CYS A 235 -18.69 9.26 -21.00
C CYS A 235 -19.20 9.86 -19.68
N GLY A 236 -20.49 9.66 -19.39
CA GLY A 236 -21.12 10.12 -18.16
C GLY A 236 -21.91 11.42 -18.27
N GLN A 237 -21.85 12.15 -19.40
CA GLN A 237 -22.62 13.40 -19.54
C GLN A 237 -24.14 13.16 -19.54
N ASP A 238 -24.60 12.08 -20.16
CA ASP A 238 -26.02 11.76 -20.22
C ASP A 238 -26.52 11.31 -18.83
N GLU A 239 -25.75 10.45 -18.15
CA GLU A 239 -26.02 10.07 -16.77
C GLU A 239 -25.99 11.25 -15.81
N ALA A 240 -25.07 12.21 -16.01
CA ALA A 240 -24.98 13.40 -15.18
C ALA A 240 -26.18 14.33 -15.40
N THR A 241 -26.62 14.48 -16.65
CA THR A 241 -27.84 15.23 -16.98
C THR A 241 -29.05 14.62 -16.29
N GLU A 242 -29.20 13.30 -16.35
CA GLU A 242 -30.28 12.59 -15.65
C GLU A 242 -30.15 12.75 -14.13
N ALA A 243 -28.94 12.63 -13.59
CA ALA A 243 -28.68 12.71 -12.15
C ALA A 243 -29.04 14.07 -11.55
N ILE A 244 -28.75 15.17 -12.26
CA ILE A 244 -29.10 16.54 -11.83
C ILE A 244 -30.61 16.67 -11.57
N THR A 245 -31.45 16.04 -12.39
CA THR A 245 -32.91 16.10 -12.22
C THR A 245 -33.41 15.42 -10.94
N LYS A 246 -32.60 14.57 -10.32
CA LYS A 246 -32.94 13.78 -9.12
C LYS A 246 -32.41 14.40 -7.82
N LEU A 247 -31.62 15.47 -7.91
CA LEU A 247 -31.05 16.13 -6.73
C LEU A 247 -32.12 16.93 -5.98
N LYS A 248 -31.99 16.98 -4.65
CA LYS A 248 -32.90 17.72 -3.76
C LYS A 248 -32.29 19.07 -3.39
N PRO A 249 -32.82 20.21 -3.88
CA PRO A 249 -32.29 21.53 -3.55
C PRO A 249 -32.33 21.80 -2.04
N PRO A 250 -31.40 22.63 -1.51
CA PRO A 250 -31.48 23.07 -0.12
C PRO A 250 -32.79 23.83 0.11
N ALA A 251 -33.37 23.67 1.30
CA ALA A 251 -34.51 24.49 1.70
C ALA A 251 -34.09 25.98 1.68
N ARG A 252 -34.91 26.82 1.06
CA ARG A 252 -34.71 28.27 1.00
C ARG A 252 -35.02 28.93 2.34
#